data_AF-A0A813IUK6-F1
#
_entry.id   AF-A0A813IUK6-F1
#
_cell.length_a   1.000
_cell.length_b   1.000
_cell.length_c   1.000
_cell.angle_alpha   90.00
_cell.angle_beta   90.00
_cell.angle_gamma   90.00
#
_symmetry.space_group_name_H-M   'P 1'
#
loop_
_entity.id
_entity.type
_entity.pdbx_description
1 polymer ?
#
loop_
_entity_poly.entity_id
_entity_poly.type
_entity_poly.pdbx_seq_one_letter_code
_entity_poly.pdbx_strand_id
1 'polypeptide(L)'
;AGLVGKTPWPTVGAYVLLQISAGLLAGLACFEIFGQALGASPVQPFGLAEASFVEFIYTAMLCFVVLNVATARHNNPASDQNHYSGMAIGGVVIAGGYAAGDISGALFNPAAAIGLDVVGT
;
A
#
# COMPACT_ATOMS: atom_id res chain seq x y z
N ALA A 1 -4.13 -1.46 21.52
CA ALA A 1 -4.54 -1.93 20.18
C ALA A 1 -4.33 -0.78 19.19
N GLY A 2 -4.03 -1.07 17.92
CA GLY A 2 -3.78 -0.10 16.85
C GLY A 2 -4.95 0.88 16.66
N LEU A 3 -4.87 1.73 15.63
CA LEU A 3 -5.74 2.91 15.47
C LEU A 3 -7.25 2.64 15.57
N VAL A 4 -7.73 1.49 15.08
CA VAL A 4 -9.15 1.11 15.13
C VAL A 4 -9.49 0.12 16.25
N GLY A 5 -8.56 -0.16 17.15
CA GLY A 5 -8.79 -1.01 18.32
C GLY A 5 -8.85 -2.52 18.05
N LYS A 6 -8.54 -2.97 16.83
CA LYS A 6 -8.74 -4.37 16.39
C LYS A 6 -7.53 -5.29 16.56
N THR A 7 -6.32 -4.73 16.60
CA THR A 7 -5.07 -5.50 16.62
C THR A 7 -4.16 -4.98 17.74
N PRO A 8 -3.51 -5.82 18.57
CA PRO A 8 -2.53 -5.36 19.56
C PRO A 8 -1.34 -4.64 18.93
N TRP A 9 -0.79 -3.62 19.61
CA TRP A 9 0.36 -2.86 19.09
C TRP A 9 1.62 -3.69 18.82
N PRO A 10 1.98 -4.70 19.65
CA PRO A 10 3.11 -5.57 19.33
C PRO A 10 2.93 -6.31 18.00
N THR A 11 1.70 -6.78 17.73
CA THR A 11 1.36 -7.44 16.47
C THR A 11 1.43 -6.46 15.29
N VAL A 12 0.97 -5.21 15.47
CA VAL A 12 1.11 -4.16 14.44
C VAL A 12 2.59 -3.92 14.13
N GLY A 13 3.44 -3.79 15.15
CA GLY A 13 4.89 -3.62 14.97
C GLY A 13 5.52 -4.80 14.24
N ALA A 14 5.15 -6.03 14.58
CA ALA A 14 5.61 -7.22 13.88
C ALA A 14 5.19 -7.24 12.40
N TYR A 15 3.96 -6.84 12.08
CA TYR A 15 3.51 -6.70 10.70
C TYR A 15 4.28 -5.65 9.91
N VAL A 16 4.58 -4.49 10.51
CA VAL A 16 5.38 -3.44 9.86
C VAL A 16 6.78 -3.96 9.52
N LEU A 17 7.45 -4.62 10.47
CA LEU A 17 8.77 -5.21 10.25
C LEU A 17 8.76 -6.27 9.15
N LEU A 18 7.75 -7.16 9.16
CA LEU A 18 7.58 -8.17 8.12
C LEU A 18 7.33 -7.56 6.75
N GLN A 19 6.48 -6.53 6.66
CA GLN A 19 6.17 -5.87 5.39
C GLN A 19 7.40 -5.15 4.83
N ILE A 20 8.16 -4.43 5.66
CA ILE A 20 9.41 -3.79 5.22
C ILE A 20 10.40 -4.84 4.74
N SER A 21 10.60 -5.93 5.49
CA SER A 21 11.53 -7.01 5.10
C SER A 21 11.11 -7.67 3.78
N ALA A 22 9.82 -7.93 3.61
CA ALA A 22 9.27 -8.47 2.36
C ALA A 22 9.42 -7.47 1.20
N GLY A 23 9.20 -6.18 1.44
CA GLY A 23 9.40 -5.11 0.46
C GLY A 23 10.85 -5.03 -0.02
N LEU A 24 11.81 -5.11 0.90
CA LEU A 24 13.24 -5.15 0.57
C LEU A 24 13.59 -6.36 -0.30
N LEU A 25 13.12 -7.55 0.08
CA LEU A 25 13.35 -8.77 -0.71
C LEU A 25 12.70 -8.68 -2.09
N ALA A 26 11.49 -8.11 -2.19
CA ALA A 26 10.80 -7.90 -3.45
C ALA A 26 11.54 -6.90 -4.35
N GLY A 27 12.06 -5.80 -3.78
CA GLY A 27 12.90 -4.83 -4.49
C GLY A 27 14.13 -5.50 -5.09
N LEU A 28 14.90 -6.24 -4.27
CA LEU A 28 16.07 -6.98 -4.74
C LEU A 28 15.73 -8.00 -5.83
N ALA A 29 14.63 -8.75 -5.66
CA ALA A 29 14.18 -9.69 -6.69
C ALA A 29 13.84 -8.98 -8.01
N CYS A 30 13.15 -7.83 -7.95
CA CYS A 30 12.88 -7.02 -9.13
C CYS A 30 14.15 -6.53 -9.81
N PHE A 31 15.17 -6.10 -9.04
CA PHE A 31 16.46 -5.71 -9.59
C PHE A 31 17.13 -6.84 -10.36
N GLU A 32 17.18 -8.03 -9.76
CA GLU A 32 17.82 -9.21 -10.38
C GLU A 32 17.07 -9.65 -11.65
N ILE A 33 15.74 -9.52 -11.68
CA ILE A 33 14.92 -9.91 -12.83
C ILE A 33 15.05 -8.90 -13.98
N PHE A 34 14.98 -7.60 -13.68
CA PHE A 34 14.84 -6.55 -14.71
C PHE A 34 16.13 -5.76 -14.97
N GLY A 35 17.13 -5.85 -14.10
CA GLY A 35 18.39 -5.10 -14.19
C GLY A 35 18.20 -3.58 -14.10
N GLN A 36 17.05 -3.12 -13.60
CA GLN A 36 16.68 -1.70 -13.56
C GLN A 36 16.35 -1.26 -12.14
N ALA A 37 16.90 -0.10 -11.79
CA ALA A 37 16.59 0.62 -10.58
C ALA A 37 15.22 1.30 -10.74
N LEU A 38 14.20 0.80 -10.03
CA LEU A 38 12.88 1.40 -9.97
C LEU A 38 12.80 2.17 -8.65
N GLY A 39 12.98 3.49 -8.69
CA GLY A 39 12.88 4.35 -7.50
C GLY A 39 11.47 4.88 -7.30
N ALA A 40 11.08 5.11 -6.04
CA ALA A 40 9.90 5.88 -5.68
C ALA A 40 10.20 7.37 -5.92
N SER A 41 9.73 7.92 -7.02
CA SER A 41 9.91 9.34 -7.33
C SER A 41 8.70 9.91 -8.04
N PRO A 42 8.40 11.21 -7.85
CA PRO A 42 7.37 11.89 -8.62
C PRO A 42 7.60 11.73 -10.12
N VAL A 43 6.53 11.50 -10.85
CA VAL A 43 6.57 11.38 -12.31
C VAL A 43 6.53 12.79 -12.90
N GLN A 44 7.46 13.10 -13.80
CA GLN A 44 7.50 14.39 -14.48
C GLN A 44 6.17 14.65 -15.22
N PRO A 45 5.57 15.86 -15.10
CA PRO A 45 6.14 17.12 -14.59
C PRO A 45 5.85 17.42 -13.11
N PHE A 46 5.31 16.47 -12.34
CA PHE A 46 4.84 16.72 -10.98
C PHE A 46 5.97 16.77 -9.95
N GLY A 47 5.75 17.56 -8.90
CA GLY A 47 6.67 17.68 -7.78
C GLY A 47 6.34 16.73 -6.62
N LEU A 48 7.17 16.80 -5.59
CA LEU A 48 6.99 16.00 -4.38
C LEU A 48 5.68 16.31 -3.65
N ALA A 49 5.20 17.56 -3.71
CA ALA A 49 3.98 17.98 -3.02
C ALA A 49 2.74 17.32 -3.64
N GLU A 50 2.62 17.36 -4.97
CA GLU A 50 1.52 16.73 -5.70
C GLU A 50 1.55 15.21 -5.52
N ALA A 51 2.72 14.60 -5.69
CA ALA A 51 2.91 13.17 -5.50
C ALA A 51 2.55 12.72 -4.07
N SER A 52 3.02 13.45 -3.05
CA SER A 52 2.70 13.13 -1.65
C SER A 52 1.22 13.28 -1.33
N PHE A 53 0.56 14.29 -1.93
CA PHE A 53 -0.86 14.52 -1.72
C PHE A 53 -1.70 13.39 -2.32
N VAL A 54 -1.43 12.95 -3.56
CA VAL A 54 -2.17 11.85 -4.16
C VAL A 54 -1.90 10.51 -3.48
N GLU A 55 -0.65 10.26 -3.05
CA GLU A 55 -0.29 9.09 -2.23
C GLU A 55 -1.05 9.07 -0.91
N PHE A 56 -1.16 10.20 -0.22
CA PHE A 56 -1.92 10.31 1.03
C PHE A 56 -3.40 10.00 0.81
N ILE A 57 -4.02 10.61 -0.20
CA ILE A 57 -5.45 10.41 -0.49
C ILE A 57 -5.73 8.96 -0.84
N TYR A 58 -4.96 8.34 -1.74
CA TYR A 58 -5.21 6.96 -2.16
C TYR A 58 -4.82 5.93 -1.10
N THR A 59 -3.81 6.18 -0.28
CA THR A 59 -3.52 5.34 0.90
C THR A 59 -4.68 5.43 1.91
N ALA A 60 -5.23 6.62 2.14
CA ALA A 60 -6.40 6.79 3.01
C ALA A 60 -7.62 6.06 2.45
N MET A 61 -7.85 6.12 1.12
CA MET A 61 -8.91 5.35 0.45
C MET A 61 -8.69 3.84 0.57
N LEU A 62 -7.46 3.36 0.38
CA LEU A 62 -7.11 1.95 0.56
C LEU A 62 -7.40 1.49 2.00
N CYS A 63 -6.95 2.25 3.00
CA CYS A 63 -7.27 1.97 4.40
C CYS A 63 -8.78 2.00 4.65
N PHE A 64 -9.50 2.98 4.10
CA PHE A 64 -10.95 3.09 4.23
C PHE A 64 -11.66 1.85 3.66
N VAL A 65 -11.26 1.39 2.46
CA VAL A 65 -11.84 0.19 1.84
C VAL A 65 -11.57 -1.04 2.69
N VAL A 66 -10.32 -1.25 3.15
CA VAL A 66 -9.97 -2.36 4.06
C VAL A 66 -10.81 -2.32 5.33
N LEU A 67 -10.98 -1.14 5.94
CA LEU A 67 -11.81 -0.98 7.13
C LEU A 67 -13.28 -1.32 6.85
N ASN A 68 -13.80 -0.93 5.70
CA ASN A 68 -15.18 -1.24 5.31
C ASN A 68 -15.39 -2.72 5.04
N VAL A 69 -14.54 -3.38 4.28
CA VAL A 69 -14.81 -4.76 3.82
C VAL A 69 -14.27 -5.85 4.75
N ALA A 70 -13.26 -5.55 5.57
CA ALA A 70 -12.65 -6.54 6.46
C ALA A 70 -12.92 -6.28 7.95
N THR A 71 -13.19 -5.03 8.34
CA THR A 71 -13.23 -4.64 9.76
C THR A 71 -14.62 -4.24 10.26
N ALA A 72 -15.43 -3.59 9.42
CA ALA A 72 -16.75 -3.12 9.79
C ALA A 72 -17.69 -4.30 10.04
N ARG A 73 -18.27 -4.38 11.24
CA ARG A 73 -19.14 -5.51 11.64
C ARG A 73 -20.38 -5.65 10.76
N HIS A 74 -20.88 -4.54 10.21
CA HIS A 74 -22.04 -4.56 9.31
C HIS A 74 -21.72 -5.26 8.00
N ASN A 75 -20.52 -5.06 7.48
CA ASN A 75 -20.09 -5.56 6.17
C ASN A 75 -19.31 -6.87 6.24
N ASN A 76 -18.77 -7.23 7.42
CA ASN A 76 -18.04 -8.47 7.68
C ASN A 76 -18.42 -9.07 9.06
N PRO A 77 -19.69 -9.46 9.28
CA PRO A 77 -20.13 -10.06 10.54
C PRO A 77 -19.51 -11.45 10.78
N ALA A 78 -19.27 -11.82 12.04
CA ALA A 78 -18.66 -13.10 12.39
C ALA A 78 -19.46 -14.34 11.91
N SER A 79 -20.76 -14.19 11.72
CA SER A 79 -21.66 -15.24 11.24
C SER A 79 -21.65 -15.43 9.73
N ASP A 80 -21.24 -14.42 8.98
CA ASP A 80 -21.25 -14.40 7.51
C ASP A 80 -20.15 -13.46 7.01
N GLN A 81 -18.95 -14.00 6.81
CA GLN A 81 -17.79 -13.20 6.47
C GLN A 81 -17.88 -12.63 5.04
N ASN A 82 -17.23 -11.49 4.82
CA ASN A 82 -17.17 -10.85 3.52
C ASN A 82 -16.23 -11.61 2.57
N HIS A 83 -16.79 -12.19 1.51
CA HIS A 83 -16.05 -13.00 0.54
C HIS A 83 -15.50 -12.21 -0.65
N TYR A 84 -15.77 -10.91 -0.77
CA TYR A 84 -15.31 -10.04 -1.87
C TYR A 84 -14.27 -9.00 -1.41
N SER A 85 -13.78 -9.12 -0.17
CA SER A 85 -12.80 -8.20 0.42
C SER A 85 -11.55 -8.03 -0.44
N GLY A 86 -10.98 -9.13 -0.96
CA GLY A 86 -9.83 -9.09 -1.87
C GLY A 86 -10.11 -8.34 -3.17
N MET A 87 -11.30 -8.54 -3.77
CA MET A 87 -11.70 -7.84 -4.99
C MET A 87 -11.86 -6.34 -4.76
N ALA A 88 -12.48 -5.95 -3.64
CA ALA A 88 -12.65 -4.54 -3.29
C ALA A 88 -11.32 -3.84 -3.02
N ILE A 89 -10.42 -4.48 -2.26
CA ILE A 89 -9.09 -3.97 -1.96
C ILE A 89 -8.25 -3.85 -3.25
N GLY A 90 -8.27 -4.88 -4.11
CA GLY A 90 -7.60 -4.81 -5.41
C GLY A 90 -8.18 -3.74 -6.32
N GLY A 91 -9.50 -3.57 -6.31
CA GLY A 91 -10.20 -2.56 -7.12
C GLY A 91 -9.78 -1.13 -6.79
N VAL A 92 -9.65 -0.78 -5.51
CA VAL A 92 -9.18 0.56 -5.12
C VAL A 92 -7.71 0.79 -5.47
N VAL A 93 -6.86 -0.25 -5.41
CA VAL A 93 -5.46 -0.17 -5.86
C VAL A 93 -5.39 0.06 -7.37
N ILE A 94 -6.19 -0.66 -8.17
CA ILE A 94 -6.25 -0.47 -9.63
C ILE A 94 -6.74 0.95 -9.96
N ALA A 95 -7.82 1.40 -9.32
CA ALA A 95 -8.37 2.74 -9.53
C ALA A 95 -7.35 3.83 -9.16
N GLY A 96 -6.67 3.68 -8.02
CA GLY A 96 -5.58 4.58 -7.63
C GLY A 96 -4.40 4.52 -8.59
N GLY A 97 -4.03 3.34 -9.08
CA GLY A 97 -2.98 3.16 -10.07
C GLY A 97 -3.23 3.98 -11.34
N TYR A 98 -4.45 3.91 -11.89
CA TYR A 98 -4.81 4.71 -13.06
C TYR A 98 -4.92 6.21 -12.79
N ALA A 99 -5.29 6.61 -11.57
CA ALA A 99 -5.53 8.01 -11.25
C ALA A 99 -4.30 8.77 -10.75
N ALA A 100 -3.38 8.09 -10.06
CA ALA A 100 -2.19 8.68 -9.46
C ALA A 100 -0.87 8.11 -9.99
N GLY A 101 -0.90 7.05 -10.80
CA GLY A 101 0.31 6.42 -11.35
C GLY A 101 1.20 7.41 -12.10
N ASP A 102 0.62 8.23 -12.98
CA ASP A 102 1.32 9.25 -13.75
C ASP A 102 1.73 10.49 -12.93
N ILE A 103 1.46 10.50 -11.61
CA ILE A 103 1.80 11.59 -10.69
C ILE A 103 2.86 11.13 -9.68
N SER A 104 2.61 10.02 -8.97
CA SER A 104 3.46 9.54 -7.86
C SER A 104 4.10 8.16 -8.09
N GLY A 105 3.70 7.44 -9.13
CA GLY A 105 4.02 6.01 -9.28
C GLY A 105 3.08 5.07 -8.52
N ALA A 106 2.08 5.61 -7.80
CA ALA A 106 0.98 4.87 -7.16
C ALA A 106 1.41 3.69 -6.26
N LEU A 107 2.28 3.97 -5.29
CA LEU A 107 2.82 2.94 -4.40
C LEU A 107 1.86 2.59 -3.25
N PHE A 108 1.20 3.61 -2.69
CA PHE A 108 0.20 3.52 -1.61
C PHE A 108 0.63 2.72 -0.36
N ASN A 109 1.93 2.47 -0.23
CA ASN A 109 2.50 1.60 0.79
C ASN A 109 3.98 1.96 1.05
N PRO A 110 4.33 2.41 2.28
CA PRO A 110 5.72 2.73 2.64
C PRO A 110 6.69 1.56 2.50
N ALA A 111 6.26 0.32 2.78
CA ALA A 111 7.15 -0.84 2.68
C ALA A 111 7.52 -1.16 1.23
N ALA A 112 6.59 -0.95 0.30
CA ALA A 112 6.85 -1.07 -1.13
C ALA A 112 7.79 0.04 -1.62
N ALA A 113 7.55 1.29 -1.20
CA ALA A 113 8.41 2.43 -1.52
C ALA A 113 9.85 2.22 -1.04
N ILE A 114 10.04 1.83 0.23
CA ILE A 114 11.37 1.52 0.78
C ILE A 114 12.05 0.39 0.00
N GLY A 115 11.32 -0.66 -0.35
CA GLY A 115 11.85 -1.79 -1.11
C GLY A 115 12.42 -1.39 -2.47
N LEU A 116 11.68 -0.53 -3.17
CA LEU A 116 12.06 0.01 -4.48
C LEU A 116 13.24 0.99 -4.37
N ASP A 117 13.21 1.90 -3.40
CA ASP A 117 14.26 2.91 -3.20
C ASP A 117 15.63 2.31 -2.84
N VAL A 118 15.68 1.18 -2.14
CA VAL A 118 16.97 0.53 -1.80
C VAL A 118 17.70 0.01 -3.03
N VAL A 119 16.97 -0.27 -4.10
CA VAL A 119 17.52 -0.69 -5.39
C VAL A 119 17.73 0.52 -6.31
N GLY A 120 16.84 1.51 -6.22
CA GLY A 120 16.88 2.78 -6.94
C GLY A 120 18.00 3.72 -6.51
N THR A 121 19.26 3.44 -6.87
CA THR A 121 20.37 4.41 -6.76
C THR A 121 20.89 4.82 -8.13
#